data_AF-X1LAQ8-F1
#
_entry.id   AF-X1LAQ8-F1
#
_cell.length_a   1.000
_cell.length_b   1.000
_cell.length_c   1.000
_cell.angle_alpha   90.00
_cell.angle_beta   90.00
_cell.angle_gamma   90.00
#
_symmetry.space_group_name_H-M   'P 1'
#
loop_
_entity.id
_entity.type
_entity.pdbx_description
1 polymer ?
#
loop_
_entity_poly.entity_id
_entity_poly.type
_entity_poly.pdbx_seq_one_letter_code
_entity_poly.pdbx_strand_id
1 'polypeptide(L)'
;WVDLPQIFVDTLQPGTEVLVSEGAGGAGFGDPLERDPEKVRWDAREEYISLNAARNIYGVVLDTEPELYRVDYEATKKLREELKEKRGKNKK
;
A
#
# COMPACT_ATOMS: atom_id res chain seq x y z
N TRP A 1 -19.87 8.81 10.12
CA TRP A 1 -18.90 8.54 11.19
C TRP A 1 -19.46 9.11 12.47
N VAL A 2 -19.60 8.29 13.50
CA VAL A 2 -20.03 8.70 14.84
C VAL A 2 -18.79 8.82 15.71
N ASP A 3 -18.69 9.87 16.51
CA ASP A 3 -17.59 10.02 17.47
C ASP A 3 -17.85 9.09 18.67
N LEU A 4 -16.99 8.09 18.84
CA LEU A 4 -17.12 7.08 19.89
C LEU A 4 -16.08 7.33 20.98
N PRO A 5 -16.45 7.22 22.28
CA PRO A 5 -15.50 7.40 23.36
C PRO A 5 -14.50 6.24 23.39
N GLN A 6 -13.33 6.48 24.00
CA GLN A 6 -12.20 5.54 24.03
C GLN A 6 -12.57 4.14 24.56
N ILE A 7 -13.53 4.05 25.48
CA ILE A 7 -14.10 2.80 25.96
C ILE A 7 -15.61 2.99 26.02
N PHE A 8 -16.36 2.07 25.42
CA PHE A 8 -17.81 2.02 25.51
C PHE A 8 -18.31 0.58 25.48
N VAL A 9 -19.55 0.41 25.92
CA VAL A 9 -20.29 -0.84 25.83
C VAL A 9 -21.59 -0.52 25.12
N ASP A 10 -21.93 -1.29 24.10
CA ASP A 10 -23.17 -1.13 23.35
C ASP A 10 -23.74 -2.48 22.93
N THR A 11 -25.04 -2.51 22.61
CA THR A 11 -25.75 -3.70 22.13
C THR A 11 -26.09 -3.52 20.65
N LEU A 12 -25.44 -4.32 19.80
CA LEU A 12 -25.67 -4.26 18.35
C LEU A 12 -27.04 -4.84 17.97
N GLN A 13 -27.77 -4.13 17.12
CA GLN A 13 -29.05 -4.56 16.55
C GLN A 13 -28.82 -5.55 15.39
N PRO A 14 -29.38 -6.77 15.47
CA PRO A 14 -29.22 -7.77 14.41
C PRO A 14 -29.74 -7.28 13.06
N GLY A 15 -28.91 -7.39 12.02
CA GLY A 15 -29.30 -7.14 10.63
C GLY A 15 -29.37 -5.67 10.21
N THR A 16 -29.18 -4.72 11.13
CA THR A 16 -29.17 -3.27 10.81
C THR A 16 -27.86 -2.59 11.14
N GLU A 17 -27.01 -3.20 11.99
CA GLU A 17 -25.75 -2.59 12.45
C GLU A 17 -24.55 -3.49 12.18
N VAL A 18 -23.39 -2.85 11.95
CA VAL A 18 -22.10 -3.49 11.69
C VAL A 18 -21.04 -2.85 12.60
N LEU A 19 -20.28 -3.69 13.31
CA LEU A 19 -19.08 -3.26 14.02
C LEU A 19 -17.86 -3.43 13.11
N VAL A 20 -17.17 -2.34 12.81
CA VAL A 20 -15.90 -2.34 12.09
C VAL A 20 -14.79 -2.02 13.08
N SER A 21 -13.75 -2.87 13.12
CA SER A 21 -12.54 -2.62 13.89
C SER A 21 -11.38 -2.39 12.94
N GLU A 22 -10.80 -1.20 13.00
CA GLU A 22 -9.62 -0.84 12.22
C GLU A 22 -8.40 -0.83 13.14
N GLY A 23 -7.49 -1.79 12.94
CA GLY A 23 -6.22 -1.86 13.66
C GLY A 23 -5.14 -1.02 12.98
N ALA A 24 -4.28 -0.39 13.78
CA ALA A 24 -3.07 0.23 13.25
C ALA A 24 -2.03 -0.84 12.86
N GLY A 25 -1.37 -0.64 11.72
CA GLY A 25 -0.18 -1.40 11.32
C GLY A 25 1.10 -0.90 12.01
N GLY A 26 2.23 -1.55 11.73
CA GLY A 26 3.56 -1.10 12.15
C GLY A 26 4.13 0.02 11.27
N ALA A 27 5.16 0.71 11.76
CA ALA A 27 5.92 1.69 10.97
C ALA A 27 6.91 1.01 10.01
N GLY A 28 7.13 1.63 8.84
CA GLY A 28 8.12 1.19 7.86
C GLY A 28 9.55 1.69 8.17
N PHE A 29 10.56 1.02 7.61
CA PHE A 29 11.98 1.39 7.73
C PHE A 29 12.67 1.47 6.37
N GLY A 30 13.53 2.48 6.17
CA GLY A 30 14.29 2.70 4.94
C GLY A 30 13.52 3.48 3.85
N ASP A 31 14.17 3.70 2.70
CA ASP A 31 13.51 4.32 1.54
C ASP A 31 12.69 3.26 0.77
N PRO A 32 11.37 3.43 0.60
CA PRO A 32 10.54 2.50 -0.17
C PRO A 32 11.04 2.23 -1.59
N LEU A 33 11.70 3.19 -2.24
CA LEU A 33 12.21 3.04 -3.61
C LEU A 33 13.44 2.12 -3.70
N GLU A 34 14.03 1.75 -2.55
CA GLU A 34 15.16 0.81 -2.45
C GLU A 34 14.69 -0.61 -2.10
N ARG A 35 13.39 -0.83 -1.83
CA ARG A 35 12.85 -2.17 -1.55
C ARG A 35 12.98 -3.06 -2.80
N ASP A 36 13.32 -4.33 -2.59
CA ASP A 36 13.38 -5.34 -3.65
C ASP A 36 12.01 -5.44 -4.38
N PRO A 37 11.94 -5.21 -5.70
CA PRO A 37 10.71 -5.32 -6.48
C PRO A 37 10.01 -6.67 -6.35
N GLU A 38 10.74 -7.77 -6.18
CA GLU A 38 10.15 -9.11 -6.02
C GLU A 38 9.45 -9.28 -4.68
N LYS A 39 9.95 -8.63 -3.62
CA LYS A 39 9.25 -8.59 -2.33
C LYS A 39 7.98 -7.76 -2.41
N VAL A 40 8.02 -6.62 -3.12
CA VAL A 40 6.83 -5.79 -3.37
C VAL A 40 5.79 -6.54 -4.19
N ARG A 41 6.24 -7.30 -5.21
CA ARG A 41 5.36 -8.21 -5.97
C ARG A 41 4.65 -9.18 -5.05
N TRP A 42 5.40 -9.84 -4.16
CA TRP A 42 4.84 -10.79 -3.20
C TRP A 42 3.81 -10.11 -2.30
N ASP A 43 4.15 -8.96 -1.71
CA ASP A 43 3.25 -8.19 -0.85
C ASP A 43 1.95 -7.79 -1.58
N ALA A 44 2.04 -7.43 -2.87
CA ALA A 44 0.89 -7.06 -3.69
C ALA A 44 0.03 -8.27 -4.10
N ARG A 45 0.66 -9.42 -4.35
CA ARG A 45 -0.04 -10.66 -4.68
C ARG A 45 -0.80 -11.22 -3.49
N GLU A 46 -0.22 -11.11 -2.30
CA GLU A 46 -0.83 -11.56 -1.05
C GLU A 46 -1.72 -10.48 -0.41
N GLU A 47 -2.04 -9.41 -1.14
CA GLU A 47 -2.94 -8.31 -0.73
C GLU A 47 -2.53 -7.55 0.54
N TYR A 48 -1.29 -7.72 1.02
CA TYR A 48 -0.73 -6.88 2.09
C TYR A 48 -0.64 -5.41 1.67
N ILE A 49 -0.47 -5.17 0.36
CA ILE A 49 -0.51 -3.84 -0.24
C ILE A 49 -1.37 -3.85 -1.51
N SER A 50 -1.96 -2.71 -1.84
CA SER A 50 -2.65 -2.56 -3.12
C SER A 50 -1.67 -2.40 -4.29
N LEU A 51 -2.11 -2.72 -5.51
CA LEU A 51 -1.37 -2.42 -6.75
C LEU A 51 -1.00 -0.92 -6.85
N ASN A 52 -1.89 -0.06 -6.38
CA ASN A 52 -1.66 1.38 -6.34
C ASN A 52 -0.53 1.75 -5.37
N ALA A 53 -0.45 1.08 -4.21
CA ALA A 53 0.66 1.26 -3.27
C ALA A 53 1.98 0.71 -3.83
N ALA A 54 1.97 -0.46 -4.48
CA ALA A 54 3.14 -1.00 -5.18
C ALA A 54 3.73 0.01 -6.17
N ARG A 55 2.88 0.64 -6.99
CA ARG A 55 3.29 1.66 -7.97
C ARG A 55 3.73 2.97 -7.33
N ASN A 56 2.91 3.57 -6.47
CA ASN A 56 3.13 4.96 -6.04
C ASN A 56 4.06 5.12 -4.85
N ILE A 57 4.15 4.11 -3.97
CA ILE A 57 5.00 4.15 -2.78
C ILE A 57 6.34 3.47 -3.09
N TYR A 58 6.29 2.25 -3.63
CA TYR A 58 7.49 1.44 -3.87
C TYR A 58 8.09 1.62 -5.28
N GLY A 59 7.39 2.31 -6.17
CA GLY A 59 7.83 2.55 -7.55
C GLY A 59 7.87 1.28 -8.41
N VAL A 60 7.14 0.23 -8.04
CA VAL A 60 7.15 -1.06 -8.74
C VAL A 60 5.96 -1.16 -9.67
N VAL A 61 6.26 -1.48 -10.94
CA VAL A 61 5.25 -1.72 -11.97
C VAL A 61 5.08 -3.22 -12.10
N LEU A 62 3.85 -3.68 -11.86
CA LEU A 62 3.48 -5.08 -12.01
C LEU A 62 2.62 -5.20 -13.26
N ASP A 63 3.02 -6.11 -14.14
CA ASP A 63 2.14 -6.70 -15.15
C ASP A 63 1.09 -7.51 -14.40
N THR A 64 -0.18 -7.43 -14.77
CA THR A 64 -1.28 -8.13 -14.07
C THR A 64 -2.20 -8.90 -15.02
N GLU A 65 -1.81 -9.06 -16.29
CA GLU A 65 -2.63 -9.76 -17.28
C GLU A 65 -2.10 -11.18 -17.56
N PRO A 66 -2.90 -12.27 -17.47
CA PRO A 66 -4.23 -12.42 -16.88
C PRO A 66 -4.24 -12.92 -15.41
N GLU A 67 -3.10 -13.29 -14.83
CA GLU A 67 -2.84 -13.30 -13.37
C GLU A 67 -1.37 -13.67 -13.09
N LEU A 68 -0.45 -12.92 -13.68
CA LEU A 68 0.97 -13.01 -13.35
C LEU A 68 1.40 -11.64 -12.86
N TYR A 69 1.64 -11.47 -11.56
CA TYR A 69 2.11 -10.22 -10.95
C TYR A 69 3.55 -9.87 -11.38
N ARG A 70 3.97 -10.16 -12.60
CA ARG A 70 5.37 -10.10 -13.01
C ARG A 70 5.90 -8.67 -12.87
N VAL A 71 7.08 -8.53 -12.27
CA VAL A 71 7.75 -7.23 -12.22
C VAL A 71 8.15 -6.82 -13.65
N ASP A 72 7.68 -5.65 -14.08
CA ASP A 72 8.25 -4.96 -15.23
C ASP A 72 9.46 -4.17 -14.76
N TYR A 73 10.65 -4.74 -14.93
CA TYR A 73 11.90 -4.13 -14.45
C TYR A 73 12.26 -2.83 -15.17
N GLU A 74 11.95 -2.71 -16.46
CA GLU A 74 12.25 -1.50 -17.23
C GLU A 74 11.33 -0.35 -16.79
N ALA A 75 10.03 -0.61 -16.72
CA ALA A 75 9.07 0.38 -16.24
C ALA A 75 9.29 0.73 -14.76
N THR A 76 9.64 -0.25 -13.93
CA THR A 76 10.00 -0.03 -12.50
C THR A 76 11.21 0.88 -12.36
N LYS A 77 12.28 0.63 -13.13
CA LYS A 77 13.48 1.47 -13.09
C LYS A 77 13.16 2.91 -13.46
N LYS A 78 12.46 3.12 -14.58
CA LYS A 78 12.05 4.45 -15.06
C LYS A 78 11.17 5.16 -14.03
N LEU A 79 10.17 4.47 -13.48
CA LEU A 79 9.27 5.05 -12.48
C LEU A 79 10.03 5.45 -11.20
N ARG A 80 10.98 4.65 -10.74
CA ARG A 80 11.81 4.99 -9.57
C ARG A 80 12.68 6.21 -9.81
N GLU A 81 13.27 6.36 -10.99
CA GLU A 81 14.01 7.56 -11.38
C GLU A 81 13.09 8.80 -11.34
N GLU A 82 11.91 8.73 -11.95
CA GLU A 82 10.92 9.82 -11.93
C GLU A 82 10.46 10.19 -10.50
N LEU A 83 10.23 9.20 -9.63
CA LEU A 83 9.82 9.42 -8.24
C LEU A 83 10.94 10.04 -7.40
N LYS A 84 12.20 9.62 -7.61
CA LYS A 84 13.38 10.23 -6.97
C LYS A 84 13.52 11.70 -7.37
N GLU A 85 13.38 12.02 -8.65
CA GLU A 85 13.43 13.39 -9.14
C GLU A 85 12.31 14.27 -8.55
N LYS A 86 11.07 13.78 -8.54
CA LYS A 86 9.92 14.50 -7.95
C LYS A 86 10.15 14.80 -6.47
N ARG A 87 10.66 13.83 -5.69
CA ARG A 87 11.03 14.03 -4.28
C ARG A 87 12.14 15.06 -4.10
N GLY A 88 13.14 15.09 -4.99
CA GLY A 88 14.22 16.07 -4.95
C GLY A 88 13.75 17.50 -5.21
N LYS A 89 12.81 17.69 -6.16
CA LYS A 89 12.22 18.99 -6.47
C LYS A 89 11.37 19.56 -5.32
N ASN A 90 10.64 18.71 -4.60
CA ASN A 90 9.82 19.13 -3.46
C ASN A 90 10.60 19.46 -2.18
N LYS A 91 11.92 19.20 -2.15
CA LYS A 91 12.81 19.56 -1.03
C LYS A 91 13.51 20.91 -1.21
N LYS A 92 13.39 21.53 -2.38
CA LYS A 92 13.87 22.89 -2.66
C LYS A 92 12.76 23.90 -2.44
#